data_AF-A0A2M8SCC9-F1
#
_entry.id   AF-A0A2M8SCC9-F1
#
_cell.length_a   1.000
_cell.length_b   1.000
_cell.length_c   1.000
_cell.angle_alpha   90.00
_cell.angle_beta   90.00
_cell.angle_gamma   90.00
#
_symmetry.space_group_name_H-M   'P 1'
#
loop_
_entity.id
_entity.type
_entity.pdbx_description
1 polymer ?
#
loop_
_entity_poly.entity_id
_entity_poly.type
_entity_poly.pdbx_seq_one_letter_code
_entity_poly.pdbx_strand_id
1 'polypeptide(L)' 'LIIVQLNTPGGGLAPMQIMAQDIRASSVPVVVYVSPRGAWAASAGTV' A
#
# COMPACT_ATOMS: atom_id res chain seq x y z
N LEU A 1 12.33 5.74 -8.32
CA LEU A 1 11.93 4.74 -7.30
C LEU A 1 11.34 5.50 -6.12
N ILE A 2 10.12 5.15 -5.70
CA ILE A 2 9.43 5.72 -4.54
C ILE A 2 9.22 4.60 -3.51
N ILE A 3 9.40 4.91 -2.23
CA ILE A 3 9.13 3.99 -1.14
C ILE A 3 7.96 4.55 -0.32
N VAL A 4 6.88 3.80 -0.24
CA VAL A 4 5.70 4.13 0.56
C VAL A 4 5.74 3.29 1.82
N GLN A 5 5.90 3.93 2.97
CA GLN A 5 5.83 3.25 4.26
C GLN A 5 4.37 3.00 4.63
N LEU A 6 4.02 1.74 4.90
CA LEU A 6 2.65 1.32 5.16
C LEU A 6 2.51 0.70 6.56
N ASN A 7 1.52 1.18 7.31
CA ASN A 7 1.02 0.54 8.51
C ASN A 7 -0.50 0.68 8.53
N THR A 8 -1.23 -0.38 8.16
CA THR A 8 -2.69 -0.35 8.08
C THR A 8 -3.31 -1.63 8.64
N PRO A 9 -4.30 -1.53 9.56
CA PRO A 9 -5.09 -2.68 10.00
C PRO A 9 -6.09 -3.15 8.92
N GLY A 10 -6.14 -2.51 7.75
CA GLY A 10 -7.15 -2.69 6.72
C GLY A 10 -7.99 -1.43 6.53
N GLY A 11 -9.01 -1.51 5.69
CA GLY A 11 -9.86 -0.36 5.39
C GLY A 11 -10.87 -0.66 4.28
N GLY A 12 -11.46 0.39 3.71
CA GLY A 12 -12.39 0.26 2.60
C GLY A 12 -11.74 -0.34 1.36
N LEU A 13 -12.42 -1.32 0.75
CA LEU A 13 -11.98 -1.97 -0.50
C LEU A 13 -11.84 -0.99 -1.67
N ALA A 14 -12.76 -0.01 -1.78
CA ALA A 14 -12.72 0.97 -2.87
C ALA A 14 -11.49 1.89 -2.81
N PRO A 15 -11.16 2.55 -1.67
CA PRO A 15 -9.90 3.28 -1.52
C PRO A 15 -8.64 2.46 -1.82
N MET A 16 -8.61 1.20 -1.40
CA MET A 16 -7.46 0.32 -1.66
C MET A 16 -7.31 -0.02 -3.14
N GLN A 17 -8.41 -0.32 -3.83
CA GLN A 17 -8.37 -0.56 -5.28
C GLN A 17 -7.91 0.67 -6.06
N ILE A 18 -8.32 1.87 -5.65
CA ILE A 18 -7.86 3.12 -6.27
C ILE A 18 -6.35 3.27 -6.08
N MET A 19 -5.83 3.11 -4.85
CA MET A 19 -4.39 3.18 -4.61
C MET A 19 -3.61 2.12 -5.39
N ALA A 20 -4.11 0.88 -5.47
CA ALA A 20 -3.47 -0.19 -6.24
C ALA A 20 -3.49 0.09 -7.75
N GLN A 21 -4.54 0.75 -8.27
CA GLN A 21 -4.58 1.20 -9.66
C GLN A 21 -3.56 2.31 -9.92
N ASP A 22 -3.49 3.31 -9.04
CA ASP A 22 -2.54 4.41 -9.14
C ASP A 22 -1.08 3.92 -9.09
N ILE A 23 -0.77 2.99 -8.18
CA ILE A 23 0.56 2.38 -8.08
C ILE A 23 0.91 1.61 -9.36
N ARG A 24 -0.03 0.84 -9.93
CA ARG A 24 0.19 0.10 -11.17
C ARG A 24 0.32 0.99 -12.41
N ALA A 25 -0.31 2.16 -12.40
CA ALA A 25 -0.21 3.14 -13.49
C ALA A 25 1.05 4.03 -13.38
N SER A 26 1.80 3.94 -12.28
CA SER A 26 2.96 4.79 -12.05
C SER A 26 4.08 4.54 -13.06
N SER A 27 4.58 5.62 -13.67
CA SER A 27 5.79 5.61 -14.51
C SER A 27 7.08 5.48 -13.70
N VAL A 28 7.00 5.62 -12.37
CA VAL A 28 8.11 5.46 -11.44
C VAL A 28 7.90 4.19 -10.62
N PRO A 29 8.88 3.28 -10.48
CA PRO A 29 8.76 2.11 -9.62
C PRO A 29 8.38 2.48 -8.20
N VAL A 30 7.38 1.80 -7.64
CA VAL A 30 6.88 2.00 -6.27
C VAL A 30 7.13 0.73 -5.46
N VAL A 31 7.74 0.89 -4.29
CA VAL A 31 7.89 -0.18 -3.30
C VAL A 31 7.04 0.18 -2.09
N VAL A 32 6.10 -0.69 -1.73
CA VAL A 32 5.37 -0.58 -0.48
C VAL A 32 6.17 -1.31 0.59
N TYR A 33 6.53 -0.60 1.66
CA TYR A 33 7.37 -1.10 2.74
C TYR A 33 6.63 -1.05 4.07
N VAL A 34 6.32 -2.21 4.63
CA VAL A 34 5.62 -2.30 5.91
C VAL A 34 6.59 -1.92 7.04
N SER A 35 6.33 -0.77 7.67
CA SER A 35 7.24 -0.21 8.67
C SER A 35 6.52 0.78 9.59
N PRO A 36 7.04 1.05 10.81
CA PRO A 36 8.22 0.46 11.42
C PRO A 36 7.98 -0.96 11.94
N ARG A 37 8.95 -1.55 12.64
CA ARG A 37 8.80 -2.86 13.28
C ARG A 37 7.54 -2.88 14.15
N GLY A 38 6.67 -3.88 13.93
CA GLY A 38 5.36 -3.96 14.58
C GLY A 38 4.20 -3.42 13.74
N ALA A 39 4.48 -2.79 12.60
CA ALA A 39 3.47 -2.47 11.59
C ALA A 39 2.93 -3.74 10.92
N TRP A 40 1.72 -3.65 10.41
CA TRP A 40 1.09 -4.68 9.61
C TRP A 40 0.45 -4.09 8.35
N ALA A 41 0.21 -4.94 7.36
CA ALA A 41 -0.66 -4.65 6.23
C ALA A 41 -1.75 -5.71 6.25
N ALA A 42 -2.84 -5.43 6.94
CA ALA A 42 -3.93 -6.39 7.14
C ALA A 42 -5.07 -6.16 6.14
N SER A 43 -5.79 -7.25 5.82
CA SER A 43 -6.98 -7.24 4.95
C SER A 43 -6.71 -6.54 3.62
N ALA A 44 -7.47 -5.49 3.29
CA ALA A 44 -7.32 -4.75 2.05
C ALA A 44 -5.93 -4.10 1.85
N GLY A 45 -5.11 -3.97 2.91
CA GLY A 45 -3.72 -3.51 2.78
C GLY A 45 -2.75 -4.52 2.14
N THR A 46 -3.18 -5.76 1.89
CA THR A 46 -2.34 -6.78 1.20
C THR A 46 -2.43 -6.73 -0.32
N VAL A 47 -3.35 -5.94 -0.87
CA VAL A 47 -3.78 -5.99 -2.29
C VAL A 47 -3.48 -4.67 -2.98
#